data_AF-A0A975IMF0-F1
#
_entry.id   AF-A0A975IMF0-F1
#
_cell.length_a   1.000
_cell.length_b   1.000
_cell.length_c   1.000
_cell.angle_alpha   90.00
_cell.angle_beta   90.00
_cell.angle_gamma   90.00
#
_symmetry.space_group_name_H-M   'P 1'
#
loop_
_entity.id
_entity.type
_entity.pdbx_description
1 polymer ?
#
loop_
_entity_poly.entity_id
_entity_poly.type
_entity_poly.pdbx_seq_one_letter_code
_entity_poly.pdbx_strand_id
1 'polypeptide(L)'
;MAIGFAGCAATSEPVIPTPDALSSAEADALIDAAIEQSWKAYGPPGQERPDVPLIRTIELDEWGSVMAPCMREQGFDVSIGAGGGMQSGDVANEQLDAYNLAMFVCEASYPLDPKYSATLNEAQRAYLALRRSGGGEVSGA
;
A
#
# COMPACT_ATOMS: atom_id res chain seq x y z
N MET A 1 43.79 -7.34 44.37
CA MET A 1 43.54 -6.04 43.69
C MET A 1 42.30 -6.26 42.83
N ALA A 2 41.13 -5.80 43.29
CA ALA A 2 39.85 -6.05 42.63
C ALA A 2 39.39 -4.77 41.94
N ILE A 3 39.17 -4.83 40.62
CA ILE A 3 38.64 -3.73 39.82
C ILE A 3 37.14 -3.98 39.69
N GLY A 4 36.33 -3.12 40.31
CA GLY A 4 34.88 -3.13 40.18
C GLY A 4 34.45 -2.44 38.89
N PHE A 5 33.68 -3.14 38.06
CA PHE A 5 32.96 -2.54 36.94
C PHE A 5 31.63 -1.96 37.46
N ALA A 6 31.61 -0.67 37.75
CA ALA A 6 30.38 0.09 37.91
C ALA A 6 29.89 0.54 36.53
N GLY A 7 29.20 -0.36 35.82
CA GLY A 7 28.48 -0.02 34.59
C GLY A 7 27.03 0.32 34.91
N CYS A 8 26.68 1.61 34.99
CA CYS A 8 25.28 2.03 34.94
C CYS A 8 24.79 1.84 33.50
N ALA A 9 24.09 0.74 33.22
CA ALA A 9 23.15 0.72 32.11
C ALA A 9 21.94 1.57 32.53
N ALA A 10 21.98 2.86 32.22
CA ALA A 10 20.77 3.65 32.17
C ALA A 10 19.94 3.07 31.03
N THR A 11 18.97 2.22 31.37
CA THR A 11 17.90 1.82 30.45
C THR A 11 17.08 3.07 30.17
N SER A 12 17.57 3.90 29.26
CA SER A 12 16.71 4.81 28.51
C SER A 12 15.77 3.91 27.74
N GLU A 13 14.50 3.85 28.15
CA GLU A 13 13.47 3.28 27.30
C GLU A 13 13.61 3.90 25.90
N PRO A 14 13.76 3.10 24.84
CA PRO A 14 13.84 3.63 23.50
C PRO A 14 12.52 4.35 23.23
N VAL A 15 12.57 5.68 23.12
CA VAL A 15 11.45 6.47 22.65
C VAL A 15 11.21 6.04 21.20
N ILE A 16 10.20 5.20 20.99
CA ILE A 16 9.76 4.83 19.65
C ILE A 16 9.05 6.07 19.10
N PRO A 17 9.58 6.72 18.06
CA PRO A 17 8.94 7.91 17.53
C PRO A 17 7.62 7.50 16.87
N THR A 18 6.51 8.04 17.36
CA THR A 18 5.18 7.85 16.76
C THR A 18 5.07 8.77 15.54
N PRO A 19 4.73 8.25 14.35
CA PRO A 19 4.49 9.09 13.19
C PRO A 19 3.23 9.93 13.36
N ASP A 20 3.30 11.19 12.91
CA ASP A 20 2.11 12.01 12.76
C ASP A 20 1.17 11.42 11.69
N ALA A 21 -0.12 11.60 11.88
CA ALA A 21 -1.13 11.24 10.89
C ALA A 21 -1.04 12.17 9.67
N LEU A 22 -1.37 11.64 8.49
CA LEU A 22 -1.49 12.45 7.27
C LEU A 22 -2.59 13.52 7.45
N SER A 23 -2.33 14.72 6.96
CA SER A 23 -3.39 15.72 6.86
C SER A 23 -4.42 15.32 5.80
N SER A 24 -5.65 15.82 5.91
CA SER A 24 -6.69 15.51 4.92
C SER A 24 -6.31 15.97 3.51
N ALA A 25 -5.69 17.15 3.37
CA ALA A 25 -5.25 17.67 2.08
C ALA A 25 -4.14 16.81 1.44
N GLU A 26 -3.21 16.28 2.23
CA GLU A 26 -2.19 15.35 1.72
C GLU A 26 -2.80 14.00 1.34
N ALA A 27 -3.75 13.50 2.13
CA ALA A 27 -4.46 12.27 1.82
C ALA A 27 -5.25 12.38 0.50
N ASP A 28 -6.00 13.46 0.31
CA ASP A 28 -6.76 13.71 -0.92
C ASP A 28 -5.83 13.79 -2.14
N ALA A 29 -4.72 14.52 -2.04
CA ALA A 29 -3.74 14.62 -3.12
C ALA A 29 -3.11 13.27 -3.48
N LEU A 30 -2.88 12.39 -2.50
CA LEU A 30 -2.36 11.05 -2.72
C LEU A 30 -3.41 10.11 -3.34
N ILE A 31 -4.69 10.28 -3.00
CA ILE A 31 -5.79 9.54 -3.64
C ILE A 31 -5.90 9.94 -5.11
N ASP A 32 -5.91 11.24 -5.41
CA ASP A 32 -5.96 11.75 -6.79
C ASP A 32 -4.77 11.24 -7.62
N ALA A 33 -3.57 11.26 -7.02
CA ALA A 33 -2.37 10.73 -7.65
C ALA A 33 -2.46 9.21 -7.91
N ALA A 34 -3.05 8.44 -6.98
CA ALA A 34 -3.25 7.01 -7.13
C ALA A 34 -4.23 6.69 -8.27
N ILE A 35 -5.35 7.42 -8.36
CA ILE A 35 -6.33 7.29 -9.44
C ILE A 35 -5.68 7.62 -10.79
N GLU A 36 -4.90 8.70 -10.85
CA GLU A 36 -4.15 9.07 -12.06
C GLU A 36 -3.12 8.02 -12.46
N GLN A 37 -2.44 7.41 -11.49
CA GLN A 37 -1.51 6.33 -11.74
C GLN A 37 -2.20 5.05 -12.23
N SER A 38 -3.38 4.73 -11.69
CA SER A 38 -4.22 3.63 -12.16
C SER A 38 -4.66 3.85 -13.61
N TRP A 39 -5.11 5.06 -13.96
CA TRP A 39 -5.46 5.39 -15.35
C TRP A 39 -4.27 5.24 -16.30
N LYS A 40 -3.06 5.63 -15.87
CA LYS A 40 -1.84 5.40 -16.68
C LYS A 40 -1.51 3.92 -16.86
N ALA A 41 -1.86 3.08 -15.88
CA ALA A 41 -1.59 1.65 -15.93
C ALA A 41 -2.61 0.88 -16.79
N TYR A 42 -3.88 1.25 -16.71
CA TYR A 42 -4.98 0.46 -17.30
C TYR A 42 -5.83 1.22 -18.33
N GLY A 43 -5.67 2.53 -18.46
CA GLY A 43 -6.45 3.33 -19.41
C GLY A 43 -6.20 2.90 -20.85
N PRO A 44 -7.23 2.45 -21.60
CA PRO A 44 -7.05 2.06 -22.99
C PRO A 44 -6.65 3.28 -23.85
N PRO A 45 -5.73 3.11 -24.81
CA PRO A 45 -5.25 4.22 -25.62
C PRO A 45 -6.39 4.84 -26.44
N GLY A 46 -6.50 6.17 -26.39
CA GLY A 46 -7.52 6.91 -27.13
C GLY A 46 -8.93 6.87 -26.54
N GLN A 47 -9.11 6.27 -25.35
CA GLN A 47 -10.34 6.42 -24.57
C GLN A 47 -10.23 7.59 -23.59
N GLU A 48 -11.39 8.18 -23.28
CA GLU A 48 -11.52 9.16 -22.22
C GLU A 48 -11.65 8.44 -20.87
N ARG A 49 -11.00 8.99 -19.84
CA ARG A 49 -11.08 8.47 -18.48
C ARG A 49 -12.50 8.64 -17.95
N PRO A 50 -13.21 7.56 -17.55
CA PRO A 50 -14.53 7.72 -16.97
C PRO A 50 -14.44 8.41 -15.61
N ASP A 51 -15.49 9.16 -15.27
CA ASP A 51 -15.67 9.70 -13.92
C ASP A 51 -16.18 8.59 -13.01
N VAL A 52 -15.37 8.23 -12.01
CA VAL A 52 -15.64 7.11 -11.10
C VAL A 52 -15.76 7.65 -9.69
N PRO A 53 -16.89 7.43 -9.00
CA PRO A 53 -17.06 7.92 -7.64
C PRO A 53 -16.15 7.15 -6.67
N LEU A 54 -15.40 7.88 -5.86
CA LEU A 54 -14.68 7.33 -4.72
C LEU A 54 -15.69 6.82 -3.67
N ILE A 55 -15.71 5.50 -3.42
CA ILE A 55 -16.62 4.90 -2.43
C ILE A 55 -15.97 4.93 -1.04
N ARG A 56 -14.74 4.41 -0.94
CA ARG A 56 -13.92 4.43 0.28
C ARG A 56 -12.48 4.06 -0.05
N THR A 57 -11.55 4.39 0.83
CA THR A 57 -10.23 3.75 0.83
C THR A 57 -10.30 2.35 1.43
N ILE A 58 -9.34 1.50 1.07
CA ILE A 58 -9.25 0.12 1.56
C ILE A 58 -7.86 -0.17 2.13
N GLU A 59 -7.81 -1.11 3.08
CA GLU A 59 -6.55 -1.63 3.60
C GLU A 59 -5.91 -2.62 2.62
N LEU A 60 -4.59 -2.83 2.74
CA LEU A 60 -3.86 -3.70 1.81
C LEU A 60 -4.31 -5.17 1.87
N ASP A 61 -4.69 -5.65 3.05
CA ASP A 61 -5.20 -7.01 3.27
C ASP A 61 -6.64 -7.20 2.76
N GLU A 62 -7.41 -6.13 2.65
CA GLU A 62 -8.74 -6.15 2.05
C GLU A 62 -8.71 -6.22 0.52
N TRP A 63 -7.59 -5.89 -0.12
CA TRP A 63 -7.53 -5.61 -1.57
C TRP A 63 -8.22 -6.69 -2.42
N GLY A 64 -7.84 -7.96 -2.32
CA GLY A 64 -8.46 -9.00 -3.13
C GLY A 64 -9.93 -9.25 -2.77
N SER A 65 -10.31 -9.06 -1.51
CA SER A 65 -11.69 -9.24 -1.04
C SER A 65 -12.65 -8.14 -1.53
N VAL A 66 -12.13 -6.96 -1.88
CA VAL A 66 -12.90 -5.85 -2.47
C VAL A 66 -12.82 -5.85 -3.98
N MET A 67 -11.63 -6.08 -4.55
CA MET A 67 -11.41 -6.06 -5.99
C MET A 67 -12.13 -7.20 -6.71
N ALA A 68 -12.10 -8.42 -6.17
CA ALA A 68 -12.71 -9.56 -6.84
C ALA A 68 -14.24 -9.44 -6.98
N PRO A 69 -15.01 -9.03 -5.95
CA PRO A 69 -16.42 -8.68 -6.13
C PRO A 69 -16.64 -7.58 -7.15
N CYS A 70 -15.87 -6.49 -7.10
CA CYS A 70 -16.01 -5.39 -8.05
C CYS A 70 -15.81 -5.85 -9.50
N MET A 71 -14.76 -6.62 -9.78
CA MET A 71 -14.50 -7.17 -11.11
C MET A 71 -15.59 -8.13 -11.58
N ARG A 72 -16.18 -8.92 -10.67
CA ARG A 72 -17.34 -9.77 -10.99
C ARG A 72 -18.59 -8.95 -11.32
N GLU A 73 -18.81 -7.82 -10.67
CA GLU A 73 -19.89 -6.88 -11.01
C GLU A 73 -19.68 -6.24 -12.39
N GLN A 74 -18.41 -6.05 -12.79
CA GLN A 74 -18.05 -5.63 -14.15
C GLN A 74 -18.17 -6.77 -15.19
N GLY A 75 -18.51 -7.99 -14.77
CA GLY A 75 -18.74 -9.13 -15.65
C GLY A 75 -17.52 -10.02 -15.90
N PHE A 76 -16.42 -9.83 -15.16
CA PHE A 76 -15.22 -10.66 -15.28
C PHE A 76 -15.19 -11.75 -14.21
N ASP A 77 -14.96 -12.98 -14.64
CA ASP A 77 -14.82 -14.12 -13.72
C ASP A 77 -13.43 -14.10 -13.08
N VAL A 78 -13.39 -13.71 -11.81
CA VAL A 78 -12.17 -13.63 -11.00
C VAL A 78 -12.37 -14.28 -9.65
N SER A 79 -11.29 -14.85 -9.11
CA SER A 79 -11.26 -15.51 -7.81
C SER A 79 -10.19 -14.91 -6.90
N ILE A 80 -10.24 -15.25 -5.61
CA ILE A 80 -9.21 -14.84 -4.64
C ILE A 80 -8.29 -16.04 -4.43
N GLY A 81 -7.00 -15.86 -4.71
CA GLY A 81 -5.98 -16.87 -4.45
C GLY A 81 -5.67 -17.01 -2.96
N ALA A 82 -4.97 -18.08 -2.59
CA ALA A 82 -4.62 -18.36 -1.17
C ALA A 82 -3.81 -17.24 -0.49
N GLY A 83 -3.13 -16.38 -1.25
CA GLY A 83 -2.38 -15.22 -0.75
C GLY A 83 -3.19 -13.93 -0.62
N GLY A 84 -4.52 -13.96 -0.81
CA GLY A 84 -5.38 -12.77 -0.74
C GLY A 84 -5.35 -11.88 -1.99
N GLY A 85 -4.56 -12.25 -3.01
CA GLY A 85 -4.55 -11.59 -4.32
C GLY A 85 -5.70 -12.07 -5.21
N MET A 86 -6.06 -11.25 -6.19
CA MET A 86 -7.04 -11.58 -7.22
C MET A 86 -6.37 -12.42 -8.33
N GLN A 87 -7.09 -13.42 -8.81
CA GLN A 87 -6.70 -14.28 -9.91
C GLN A 87 -7.79 -14.24 -10.98
N SER A 88 -7.41 -13.80 -12.18
CA SER A 88 -8.22 -13.97 -13.38
C SER A 88 -7.82 -15.25 -14.11
N GLY A 89 -8.79 -15.86 -14.78
CA GLY A 89 -8.50 -16.87 -15.81
C GLY A 89 -7.93 -16.23 -17.08
N ASP A 90 -7.87 -17.00 -18.15
CA ASP A 90 -7.47 -16.48 -19.47
C ASP A 90 -8.48 -15.43 -19.95
N VAL A 91 -8.05 -14.16 -20.01
CA VAL A 91 -8.82 -13.07 -20.60
C VAL A 91 -8.53 -13.06 -22.10
N ALA A 92 -9.58 -13.17 -22.93
CA ALA A 92 -9.42 -13.11 -24.38
C ALA A 92 -8.81 -11.75 -24.80
N ASN A 93 -7.96 -11.75 -25.83
CA ASN A 93 -7.29 -10.54 -26.30
C ASN A 93 -8.29 -9.43 -26.66
N GLU A 94 -9.43 -9.80 -27.23
CA GLU A 94 -10.52 -8.90 -27.59
C GLU A 94 -11.19 -8.23 -26.39
N GLN A 95 -11.00 -8.78 -25.18
CA GLN A 95 -11.56 -8.27 -23.94
C GLN A 95 -10.55 -7.51 -23.07
N LEU A 96 -9.27 -7.44 -23.46
CA LEU A 96 -8.22 -6.83 -22.62
C LEU A 96 -8.50 -5.37 -22.29
N ASP A 97 -8.96 -4.58 -23.26
CA ASP A 97 -9.28 -3.16 -23.00
C ASP A 97 -10.45 -3.00 -22.02
N ALA A 98 -11.48 -3.86 -22.14
CA ALA A 98 -12.61 -3.87 -21.22
C ALA A 98 -12.20 -4.34 -19.82
N TYR A 99 -11.31 -5.34 -19.74
CA TYR A 99 -10.76 -5.83 -18.48
C TYR A 99 -9.93 -4.76 -17.78
N ASN A 100 -9.06 -4.07 -18.53
CA ASN A 100 -8.25 -2.99 -18.00
C ASN A 100 -9.11 -1.80 -17.54
N LEU A 101 -10.14 -1.45 -18.31
CA LEU A 101 -11.08 -0.42 -17.88
C LEU A 101 -11.83 -0.80 -16.60
N ALA A 102 -12.24 -2.07 -16.47
CA ALA A 102 -12.87 -2.58 -15.24
C ALA A 102 -11.91 -2.53 -14.05
N MET A 103 -10.63 -2.90 -14.25
CA MET A 103 -9.59 -2.75 -13.23
C MET A 103 -9.44 -1.30 -12.78
N PHE A 104 -9.38 -0.35 -13.72
CA PHE A 104 -9.35 1.08 -13.41
C PHE A 104 -10.56 1.51 -12.58
N VAL A 105 -11.78 1.13 -13.01
CA VAL A 105 -13.02 1.50 -12.31
C VAL A 105 -13.00 0.96 -10.87
N CYS A 106 -12.56 -0.28 -10.66
CA CYS A 106 -12.47 -0.87 -9.34
C CYS A 106 -11.41 -0.19 -8.47
N GLU A 107 -10.21 0.07 -8.99
CA GLU A 107 -9.15 0.77 -8.25
C GLU A 107 -9.49 2.23 -7.94
N ALA A 108 -10.17 2.92 -8.85
CA ALA A 108 -10.62 4.30 -8.63
C ALA A 108 -11.79 4.38 -7.62
N SER A 109 -12.67 3.38 -7.60
CA SER A 109 -13.76 3.30 -6.61
C SER A 109 -13.24 2.99 -5.21
N TYR A 110 -12.17 2.18 -5.13
CA TYR A 110 -11.61 1.63 -3.90
C TYR A 110 -10.07 1.72 -3.85
N PRO A 111 -9.50 2.93 -3.83
CA PRO A 111 -8.06 3.09 -3.76
C PRO A 111 -7.52 2.61 -2.41
N LEU A 112 -6.27 2.16 -2.41
CA LEU A 112 -5.57 1.83 -1.17
C LEU A 112 -5.44 3.07 -0.28
N ASP A 113 -5.40 2.85 1.03
CA ASP A 113 -5.14 3.92 2.00
C ASP A 113 -3.84 4.69 1.65
N PRO A 114 -3.88 6.04 1.57
CA PRO A 114 -2.72 6.88 1.27
C PRO A 114 -1.49 6.63 2.13
N LYS A 115 -1.64 6.08 3.34
CA LYS A 115 -0.50 5.73 4.21
C LYS A 115 0.46 4.74 3.55
N TYR A 116 0.01 3.96 2.56
CA TYR A 116 0.83 3.00 1.84
C TYR A 116 1.61 3.61 0.67
N SER A 117 1.20 4.79 0.18
CA SER A 117 1.87 5.51 -0.91
C SER A 117 2.60 6.77 -0.44
N ALA A 118 2.31 7.24 0.78
CA ALA A 118 2.97 8.38 1.38
C ALA A 118 4.49 8.17 1.54
N THR A 119 5.25 9.24 1.33
CA THR A 119 6.68 9.23 1.64
C THR A 119 6.87 9.11 3.15
N LEU A 120 7.84 8.30 3.56
CA LEU A 120 8.16 8.12 4.99
C LEU A 120 8.44 9.47 5.65
N ASN A 121 7.78 9.77 6.77
CA ASN A 121 8.04 10.97 7.55
C ASN A 121 9.33 10.85 8.38
N GLU A 122 9.72 11.92 9.08
CA GLU A 122 10.98 11.95 9.84
C GLU A 122 11.03 10.89 10.95
N ALA A 123 9.93 10.72 11.68
CA ALA A 123 9.79 9.70 12.72
C ALA A 123 10.01 8.28 12.16
N GLN A 124 9.37 7.95 11.03
CA GLN A 124 9.53 6.64 10.38
C GLN A 124 10.95 6.41 9.88
N ARG A 125 11.59 7.43 9.28
CA ARG A 125 12.99 7.34 8.84
C ARG A 125 13.94 7.16 10.02
N ALA A 126 13.73 7.91 11.10
CA ALA A 126 14.52 7.80 12.33
C ALA A 126 14.35 6.40 12.96
N TYR A 127 13.12 5.88 13.02
CA TYR A 127 12.84 4.53 13.50
C TYR A 127 13.59 3.46 12.69
N LEU A 128 13.54 3.53 11.36
CA LEU A 128 14.27 2.60 10.49
C LEU A 128 15.79 2.73 10.65
N ALA A 129 16.31 3.95 10.82
CA ALA A 129 17.74 4.20 11.06
C ALA A 129 18.21 3.56 12.38
N LEU A 130 17.43 3.71 13.45
CA LEU A 130 17.69 3.10 14.76
C LEU A 130 17.66 1.56 14.70
N ARG A 131 16.68 0.99 14.00
CA ARG A 131 16.60 -0.48 13.84
C ARG A 131 17.76 -1.05 13.03
N ARG A 132 18.24 -0.30 12.04
CA ARG A 132 19.40 -0.69 11.23
C ARG A 132 20.70 -0.65 12.03
N SER A 133 20.89 0.35 12.90
CA SER A 133 22.10 0.44 13.74
C SER A 133 22.11 -0.55 14.90
N GLY A 134 20.94 -0.95 15.42
CA GLY A 134 20.80 -1.94 16.50
C GLY A 134 20.78 -3.41 16.05
N GLY A 135 20.80 -3.70 14.75
CA GLY A 135 20.71 -5.07 14.19
C GLY A 135 22.05 -5.73 13.86
N GLY A 136 23.17 -5.17 14.31
CA GLY A 136 24.52 -5.63 13.97
C GLY A 136 25.25 -6.33 15.10
N GLU A 137 24.71 -7.40 15.70
CA GLU A 137 25.48 -8.30 16.59
C GLU A 137 24.81 -9.68 16.74
N VAL A 138 24.86 -10.49 15.69
CA VAL A 138 24.87 -11.97 15.78
C VAL A 138 25.75 -12.53 14.66
N SER A 139 27.08 -12.57 14.87
CA SER A 139 27.96 -13.51 14.16
C SER A 139 29.33 -13.61 14.83
N GLY A 140 29.50 -14.67 15.62
CA GLY A 140 30.71 -15.51 15.65
C GLY A 140 32.02 -14.94 16.21
N ALA A 141 32.40 -15.42 17.40
CA ALA A 141 33.68 -16.11 17.66
C ALA A 141 33.59 -16.85 19.00
#